data_AF-A0A7K0S174-F1
#
_entry.id   AF-A0A7K0S174-F1
#
_cell.length_a   1.000
_cell.length_b   1.000
_cell.length_c   1.000
_cell.angle_alpha   90.00
_cell.angle_beta   90.00
_cell.angle_gamma   90.00
#
_symmetry.space_group_name_H-M   'P 1'
#
loop_
_entity.id
_entity.type
_entity.pdbx_description
1 polymer ?
#
loop_
_entity_poly.entity_id
_entity_poly.type
_entity_poly.pdbx_seq_one_letter_code
_entity_poly.pdbx_strand_id
1 'polypeptide(L)' 'MSEGNRRFLLAERPTGPVDDKTFNLVTEEIPTIADGEALVRVKWISIDPT' A
#
# COMPACT_ATOMS: atom_id res chain seq x y z
N MET A 1 12.26 -1.06 -16.84
CA MET A 1 10.79 -1.14 -16.69
C MET A 1 10.52 -0.77 -15.25
N SER A 2 9.97 0.42 -14.99
CA SER A 2 9.65 0.79 -13.60
C SER A 2 8.50 -0.09 -13.14
N GLU A 3 8.77 -1.00 -12.19
CA GLU A 3 7.70 -1.66 -11.45
C GLU A 3 6.86 -0.54 -10.81
N GLY A 4 5.56 -0.49 -11.11
CA GLY A 4 4.67 0.57 -10.64
C GLY A 4 4.58 0.66 -9.10
N ASN A 5 3.82 1.63 -8.62
CA ASN A 5 3.55 1.77 -7.20
C ASN A 5 2.59 0.66 -6.71
N ARG A 6 3.15 -0.39 -6.12
CA ARG A 6 2.38 -1.49 -5.53
C ARG A 6 1.78 -1.08 -4.19
N ARG A 7 0.50 -1.36 -4.00
CA ARG A 7 -0.28 -0.94 -2.83
C ARG A 7 -1.12 -2.12 -2.32
N PHE A 8 -1.05 -2.38 -1.01
CA PHE A 8 -2.04 -3.21 -0.32
C PHE A 8 -3.17 -2.28 0.15
N LEU A 9 -4.35 -2.43 -0.43
CA LEU A 9 -5.54 -1.64 -0.07
C LEU A 9 -6.49 -2.51 0.74
N LEU A 10 -7.09 -1.95 1.79
CA LEU A 10 -8.13 -2.62 2.56
C LEU A 10 -9.36 -2.83 1.65
N ALA A 11 -9.70 -4.07 1.36
CA ALA A 11 -10.83 -4.44 0.51
C ALA A 11 -12.10 -4.62 1.34
N GLU A 12 -11.98 -5.26 2.50
CA GLU A 12 -13.07 -5.41 3.47
C GLU A 12 -12.55 -5.37 4.91
N ARG A 13 -13.41 -4.95 5.85
CA ARG A 13 -13.06 -4.98 7.27
C ARG A 13 -13.26 -6.41 7.79
N PRO A 14 -12.21 -7.06 8.32
CA PRO A 14 -12.34 -8.43 8.79
C PRO A 14 -13.21 -8.46 10.06
N THR A 15 -14.05 -9.49 10.19
CA THR A 15 -14.82 -9.77 11.41
C THR A 15 -14.11 -10.77 12.33
N GLY A 16 -13.01 -11.35 11.86
CA GLY A 16 -12.12 -12.28 12.57
C GLY A 16 -10.66 -12.04 12.17
N PRO A 17 -9.81 -13.07 12.13
CA PRO A 17 -8.45 -12.93 11.61
C PRO A 17 -8.43 -12.38 10.18
N VAL A 18 -7.39 -11.61 9.87
CA VAL A 18 -7.11 -11.17 8.49
C VAL A 18 -6.92 -12.39 7.58
N ASP A 19 -7.53 -12.34 6.41
CA ASP A 19 -7.44 -13.37 5.38
C ASP A 19 -7.06 -12.78 4.00
N ASP A 20 -7.12 -13.61 2.96
CA ASP A 20 -6.79 -13.25 1.59
C ASP A 20 -7.79 -12.30 0.92
N LYS A 21 -8.99 -12.11 1.51
CA LYS A 21 -10.00 -11.16 1.04
C LYS A 21 -9.88 -9.80 1.68
N THR A 22 -9.22 -9.72 2.83
CA THR A 22 -9.10 -8.49 3.60
C THR A 22 -8.36 -7.38 2.83
N PHE A 23 -7.37 -7.74 2.00
CA PHE A 23 -6.57 -6.77 1.23
C PHE A 23 -6.45 -7.12 -0.25
N ASN A 24 -6.47 -6.09 -1.10
CA ASN A 24 -6.14 -6.19 -2.52
C ASN A 24 -4.72 -5.66 -2.78
N LEU A 25 -3.89 -6.45 -3.48
CA LEU A 25 -2.63 -5.98 -4.04
C LEU A 25 -2.89 -5.36 -5.43
N VAL A 26 -2.76 -4.04 -5.53
CA VAL A 26 -2.90 -3.30 -6.79
C VAL A 26 -1.57 -2.68 -7.20
N THR A 27 -1.42 -2.40 -8.50
CA THR A 27 -0.27 -1.67 -9.04
C THR A 27 -0.77 -0.43 -9.76
N GLU A 28 -0.26 0.73 -9.35
CA GLU A 28 -0.60 2.04 -9.92
C GLU A 28 0.64 2.70 -10.53
N GLU A 29 0.46 3.82 -11.22
CA GLU A 29 1.58 4.65 -11.64
C GLU A 29 2.29 5.28 -10.42
N ILE A 30 3.59 5.54 -10.56
CA ILE A 30 4.34 6.29 -9.55
C ILE A 30 3.92 7.76 -9.67
N PRO A 31 3.44 8.40 -8.59
CA PRO A 31 2.92 9.76 -8.66
C PRO A 31 4.04 10.79 -8.86
N THR A 32 3.71 11.90 -9.52
CA THR A 32 4.53 13.12 -9.51
C THR A 32 4.20 13.96 -8.29
N ILE A 33 5.20 14.62 -7.70
CA ILE A 33 5.02 15.47 -6.52
C ILE A 33 4.63 16.90 -6.89
N ALA A 34 3.88 17.57 -6.01
CA ALA A 34 3.62 19.00 -6.04
C ALA A 34 4.61 19.81 -5.17
N ASP A 35 4.48 21.14 -5.16
CA ASP A 35 5.29 22.00 -4.29
C ASP A 35 5.02 21.68 -2.81
N GLY A 36 6.10 21.52 -2.04
CA GLY A 36 6.05 21.11 -0.64
C GLY A 36 5.86 19.61 -0.39
N GLU A 37 5.73 18.76 -1.42
CA GLU A 37 5.59 17.31 -1.27
C GLU A 37 6.92 16.56 -1.43
N ALA A 38 6.97 15.31 -0.96
CA ALA A 38 8.11 14.41 -1.14
C ALA A 38 7.66 13.02 -1.60
N LEU A 39 8.40 12.43 -2.53
CA LEU A 39 8.19 11.05 -2.97
C LEU A 39 9.11 10.10 -2.20
N VAL A 40 8.52 9.14 -1.49
CA VAL A 40 9.27 8.19 -0.66
C VAL A 40 9.23 6.80 -1.27
N ARG A 41 10.40 6.17 -1.40
CA ARG A 41 10.51 4.75 -1.69
C ARG A 41 10.59 3.96 -0.39
N VAL A 42 9.48 3.32 -0.02
CA VAL A 42 9.41 2.47 1.18
C VAL A 42 10.31 1.25 1.00
N LYS A 43 11.23 1.04 1.96
CA LYS A 43 12.11 -0.15 2.02
C LYS A 43 11.64 -1.19 3.03
N TRP A 44 11.00 -0.72 4.11
CA TRP A 44 10.54 -1.52 5.24
C TRP A 44 9.20 -0.98 5.73
N ILE A 45 8.31 -1.89 6.17
CA ILE A 45 7.00 -1.58 6.73
C ILE A 45 6.95 -2.24 8.12
N SER A 46 6.52 -1.49 9.13
CA SER A 46 6.20 -2.04 10.45
C SER A 46 4.84 -2.74 10.39
N ILE A 47 4.71 -3.87 11.09
CA ILE A 47 3.45 -4.58 11.25
C ILE A 47 3.19 -4.69 12.74
N ASP A 48 2.17 -3.99 13.22
CA ASP A 48 1.86 -3.82 14.64
C ASP A 48 0.45 -4.37 14.95
N PRO A 49 0.24 -5.08 16.09
CA PRO A 49 -0.97 -5.85 16.39
C PRO A 49 -2.15 -5.07 17.02
N THR A 50 -2.15 -3.72 17.03
CA THR A 50 -3.10 -2.89 17.80
C THR A 50 -4.58 -3.15 17.52
#